data_AF-A0A1S3XG42-F1
#
_entry.id   AF-A0A1S3XG42-F1
#
_cell.length_a   1.000
_cell.length_b   1.000
_cell.length_c   1.000
_cell.angle_alpha   90.00
_cell.angle_beta   90.00
_cell.angle_gamma   90.00
#
_symmetry.space_group_name_H-M   'P 1'
#
loop_
_entity.id
_entity.type
_entity.pdbx_description
1 polymer ?
#
loop_
_entity_poly.entity_id
_entity_poly.type
_entity_poly.pdbx_seq_one_letter_code
_entity_poly.pdbx_strand_id
1 'polypeptide(L)'
;NPEQLPETRPKRKKQIAGIDQDELQDPALLADPDSCFCEFKGVQIHHKIYDSESLATNLSEEGDSSRSPNANKRVNIPMILLHGFGASIYSWNRVMKPLAQVTGSKVLAFDRPAFGLTSRLNHVNDSSQGSEDTRPFNPYSMVFSVLAALYFIDFLATEKAILVGHSAGSLVAVEAYFEAPERVAAVILVAPAILAPLNSCPVAKDNPSGKSNQTEGDDLEVNSKGNWFTTVVSILSKLSQYLGQAIMQLVKGMGDMINSLYKKTLSAFLRSTIGIMLVCTLFWIFQSIC
;
A
#
# COMPACT_ATOMS: atom_id res chain seq x y z
N ASN A 1 -23.65 38.89 -34.46
CA ASN A 1 -24.20 37.53 -34.69
C ASN A 1 -23.06 36.63 -35.15
N PRO A 2 -22.58 35.65 -34.37
CA PRO A 2 -22.39 35.61 -32.92
C PRO A 2 -20.90 35.37 -32.54
N GLU A 3 -20.56 35.66 -31.28
CA GLU A 3 -19.29 35.27 -30.64
C GLU A 3 -19.15 33.74 -30.65
N GLN A 4 -18.02 33.23 -31.15
CA GLN A 4 -17.64 31.84 -31.01
C GLN A 4 -17.10 31.60 -29.60
N LEU A 5 -17.92 30.96 -28.76
CA LEU A 5 -17.48 30.30 -27.53
C LEU A 5 -16.37 29.28 -27.85
N PRO A 6 -15.29 29.19 -27.04
CA PRO A 6 -14.28 28.16 -27.24
C PRO A 6 -14.90 26.79 -26.98
N GLU A 7 -14.89 25.93 -28.00
CA GLU A 7 -15.32 24.54 -27.86
C GLU A 7 -14.55 23.85 -26.74
N THR A 8 -15.28 23.43 -25.71
CA THR A 8 -14.76 22.59 -24.65
C THR A 8 -14.42 21.23 -25.24
N ARG A 9 -13.12 20.94 -25.38
CA ARG A 9 -12.63 19.62 -25.80
C ARG A 9 -13.31 18.54 -24.92
N PRO A 10 -13.87 17.47 -25.50
CA PRO A 10 -14.54 16.45 -24.73
C PRO A 10 -13.57 15.83 -23.73
N LYS A 11 -13.87 15.96 -22.43
CA LYS A 11 -13.10 15.30 -21.37
C LYS A 11 -13.14 13.80 -21.65
N ARG A 12 -11.95 13.21 -21.80
CA ARG A 12 -11.80 11.77 -22.04
C ARG A 12 -12.32 11.04 -20.79
N LYS A 13 -13.46 10.36 -20.92
CA LYS A 13 -14.10 9.60 -19.82
C LYS A 13 -13.08 8.66 -19.19
N LYS A 14 -12.82 8.83 -17.89
CA LYS A 14 -11.87 8.01 -17.15
C LYS A 14 -12.63 6.82 -16.60
N GLN A 15 -12.76 5.77 -17.39
CA GLN A 15 -13.42 4.54 -16.95
C GLN A 15 -12.45 3.63 -16.21
N ILE A 16 -12.83 3.16 -15.01
CA ILE A 16 -12.16 2.06 -14.29
C ILE A 16 -13.19 0.94 -14.12
N ALA A 17 -12.82 -0.28 -14.53
CA ALA A 17 -13.71 -1.45 -14.43
C ALA A 17 -15.12 -1.22 -15.06
N GLY A 18 -15.20 -0.40 -16.12
CA GLY A 18 -16.44 -0.09 -16.80
C GLY A 18 -17.29 1.02 -16.17
N ILE A 19 -16.85 1.60 -15.05
CA ILE A 19 -17.53 2.69 -14.33
C ILE A 19 -16.83 4.01 -14.66
N ASP A 20 -17.60 5.03 -15.04
CA ASP A 20 -17.06 6.39 -15.24
C ASP A 20 -16.69 6.99 -13.88
N GLN A 21 -15.47 7.51 -13.74
CA GLN A 21 -15.05 8.13 -12.48
C GLN A 21 -15.89 9.34 -12.09
N ASP A 22 -16.49 10.02 -13.08
CA ASP A 22 -17.38 11.16 -12.83
C ASP A 22 -18.75 10.71 -12.28
N GLU A 23 -19.06 9.41 -12.28
CA GLU A 23 -20.26 8.81 -11.70
C GLU A 23 -20.03 8.26 -10.28
N LEU A 24 -18.80 8.33 -9.76
CA LEU A 24 -18.49 7.86 -8.40
C LEU A 24 -19.14 8.78 -7.37
N GLN A 25 -19.92 8.18 -6.46
CA GLN A 25 -20.48 8.88 -5.31
C GLN A 25 -19.40 9.25 -4.30
N ASP A 26 -19.68 10.26 -3.48
CA ASP A 26 -18.83 10.62 -2.36
C ASP A 26 -18.67 9.42 -1.40
N PRO A 27 -17.43 8.98 -1.09
CA PRO A 27 -17.20 7.88 -0.16
C PRO A 27 -17.82 8.11 1.23
N ALA A 28 -18.05 9.36 1.65
CA ALA A 28 -18.73 9.66 2.90
C ALA A 28 -20.17 9.14 2.96
N LEU A 29 -20.84 8.90 1.83
CA LEU A 29 -22.19 8.33 1.78
C LEU A 29 -22.22 6.84 2.13
N LEU A 30 -21.07 6.16 2.07
CA LEU A 30 -20.92 4.75 2.45
C LEU A 30 -20.42 4.59 3.89
N ALA A 31 -20.30 5.69 4.63
CA ALA A 31 -19.75 5.72 5.97
C ALA A 31 -20.76 5.14 6.99
N ASP A 32 -20.24 4.39 7.95
CA ASP A 32 -21.04 3.94 9.09
C ASP A 32 -21.39 5.12 10.01
N PRO A 33 -22.39 5.02 10.90
CA PRO A 33 -22.74 6.12 11.82
C PRO A 33 -21.60 6.57 12.77
N ASP A 34 -20.61 5.71 12.99
CA ASP A 34 -19.44 5.96 13.83
C ASP A 34 -18.17 6.30 13.03
N SER A 35 -18.30 6.48 11.71
CA SER A 35 -17.24 6.96 10.83
C SER A 35 -17.06 8.46 10.95
N CYS A 36 -15.81 8.89 11.07
CA CYS A 36 -15.40 10.28 11.12
C CYS A 36 -14.41 10.59 10.00
N PHE A 37 -14.31 11.88 9.63
CA PHE A 37 -13.39 12.35 8.60
C PHE A 37 -12.62 13.57 9.10
N CYS A 38 -11.33 13.64 8.79
CA CYS A 38 -10.49 14.81 9.06
C CYS A 38 -9.64 15.16 7.85
N GLU A 39 -9.35 16.44 7.64
CA GLU A 39 -8.44 16.86 6.57
C GLU A 39 -6.99 16.83 7.04
N PHE A 40 -6.13 16.17 6.26
CA PHE A 40 -4.69 16.18 6.46
C PHE A 40 -3.97 16.33 5.11
N LYS A 41 -3.23 17.44 4.95
CA LYS A 41 -2.45 17.77 3.74
C LYS A 41 -3.27 17.61 2.43
N GLY A 42 -4.51 18.13 2.44
CA GLY A 42 -5.41 18.08 1.29
C GLY A 42 -6.09 16.73 1.04
N VAL A 43 -5.86 15.73 1.91
CA VAL A 43 -6.57 14.44 1.86
C VAL A 43 -7.60 14.40 2.99
N GLN A 44 -8.83 14.00 2.66
CA GLN A 44 -9.86 13.75 3.65
C GLN A 44 -9.71 12.31 4.14
N ILE A 45 -9.15 12.14 5.34
CA ILE A 45 -8.84 10.84 5.94
C ILE A 45 -10.03 10.35 6.75
N HIS A 46 -10.53 9.16 6.38
CA HIS A 46 -11.53 8.43 7.16
C HIS A 46 -10.86 7.80 8.39
N HIS A 47 -11.48 7.97 9.55
CA HIS A 47 -11.05 7.36 10.80
C HIS A 47 -12.25 6.97 11.67
N LYS A 48 -12.01 6.04 12.60
CA LYS A 48 -12.93 5.71 13.68
C LYS A 48 -12.20 5.80 15.00
N ILE A 49 -12.91 6.23 16.04
CA ILE A 49 -12.39 6.36 17.39
C ILE A 49 -13.38 5.76 18.38
N TYR A 50 -12.86 4.97 19.31
CA TYR A 50 -13.62 4.52 20.48
C TYR A 50 -12.94 4.98 21.74
N ASP A 51 -13.75 5.48 22.67
CA ASP A 51 -13.33 5.90 23.99
C ASP A 51 -14.00 5.00 25.03
N SER A 52 -13.22 4.53 26.02
CA SER A 52 -13.76 3.73 27.10
C SER A 52 -14.69 4.53 28.01
N GLU A 53 -14.46 5.84 28.16
CA GLU A 53 -15.26 6.68 29.07
C GLU A 53 -16.65 6.96 28.50
N SER A 54 -16.76 7.19 27.19
CA SER A 54 -18.06 7.36 26.53
C SER A 54 -18.89 6.06 26.52
N LEU A 55 -18.22 4.89 26.46
CA LEU A 55 -18.90 3.60 26.52
C LEU A 55 -19.44 3.28 27.92
N ALA A 56 -18.72 3.67 28.98
CA ALA A 56 -19.17 3.46 30.36
C ALA A 56 -20.41 4.31 30.68
N THR A 57 -20.48 5.55 30.19
CA THR A 57 -21.64 6.43 30.38
C THR A 57 -22.90 5.86 29.73
N ASN A 58 -22.79 5.25 28.54
CA ASN A 58 -23.93 4.62 27.84
C ASN A 58 -24.43 3.31 28.48
N LEU A 59 -23.61 2.65 29.30
CA LEU A 59 -23.99 1.40 30.01
C LEU A 59 -24.46 1.67 31.45
N SER A 60 -24.25 2.88 31.97
CA SER A 60 -24.57 3.25 33.35
C SER A 60 -26.01 3.76 33.53
N GLU A 61 -26.81 3.83 32.45
CA GLU A 61 -28.24 4.14 32.55
C GLU A 61 -29.10 2.93 32.98
N GLU A 62 -28.54 1.72 33.04
CA GLU A 62 -29.19 0.55 33.64
C GLU A 62 -28.28 -0.13 34.67
N GLY A 63 -28.45 0.21 35.95
CA GLY A 63 -28.29 -0.75 37.05
C GLY A 63 -26.92 -0.91 37.72
N ASP A 64 -26.89 -0.42 38.96
CA ASP A 64 -26.12 -0.88 40.12
C ASP A 64 -24.65 -0.42 40.34
N SER A 65 -24.47 0.10 41.54
CA SER A 65 -23.30 0.77 42.08
C SER A 65 -22.45 -0.21 42.86
N SER A 66 -21.54 -0.91 42.18
CA SER A 66 -20.43 -1.59 42.85
C SER A 66 -19.10 -1.30 42.15
N ARG A 67 -18.58 -0.10 42.37
CA ARG A 67 -17.25 0.31 41.90
C ARG A 67 -16.19 -0.39 42.76
N SER A 68 -15.65 -1.50 42.25
CA SER A 68 -14.52 -2.22 42.86
C SER A 68 -13.30 -1.30 43.01
N PRO A 69 -12.61 -1.27 44.17
CA PRO A 69 -11.52 -0.33 44.44
C PRO A 69 -10.17 -0.74 43.82
N ASN A 70 -10.10 -1.83 43.03
CA ASN A 70 -8.89 -2.20 42.29
C ASN A 70 -8.80 -1.48 40.93
N ALA A 71 -8.89 -0.14 40.95
CA ALA A 71 -8.50 0.70 39.82
C ALA A 71 -6.96 0.70 39.70
N ASN A 72 -6.40 -0.47 39.38
CA ASN A 72 -4.98 -0.63 39.04
C ASN A 72 -4.66 0.39 37.94
N LYS A 73 -3.76 1.32 38.28
CA LYS A 73 -3.14 2.37 37.47
C LYS A 73 -3.40 2.17 35.96
N ARG A 74 -4.56 2.63 35.47
CA ARG A 74 -4.93 2.50 34.07
C ARG A 74 -3.94 3.34 33.28
N VAL A 75 -3.17 2.69 32.43
CA VAL A 75 -2.23 3.37 31.53
C VAL A 75 -3.08 4.03 30.45
N ASN A 76 -3.31 5.33 30.59
CA ASN A 76 -4.07 6.14 29.64
C ASN A 76 -3.18 6.54 28.46
N ILE A 77 -2.76 5.56 27.67
CA ILE A 77 -1.99 5.80 26.44
C ILE A 77 -2.84 5.29 25.27
N PRO A 78 -3.25 6.17 24.34
CA PRO A 78 -4.10 5.76 23.24
C PRO A 78 -3.38 4.81 22.29
N MET A 79 -4.18 4.04 21.56
CA MET A 79 -3.69 3.13 20.52
C MET A 79 -4.12 3.61 19.14
N ILE A 80 -3.19 3.60 18.19
CA ILE A 80 -3.45 3.88 16.77
C ILE A 80 -3.23 2.60 15.98
N LEU A 81 -4.28 2.10 15.34
CA LEU A 81 -4.29 0.85 14.59
C LEU A 81 -4.08 1.10 13.09
N LEU A 82 -3.03 0.51 12.52
CA LEU A 82 -2.59 0.69 11.14
C LEU A 82 -2.84 -0.59 10.34
N HIS A 83 -3.77 -0.51 9.39
CA HIS A 83 -4.17 -1.65 8.56
C HIS A 83 -3.11 -2.02 7.50
N GLY A 84 -3.18 -3.26 7.01
CA GLY A 84 -2.29 -3.79 5.97
C GLY A 84 -2.61 -3.30 4.55
N PHE A 85 -1.88 -3.81 3.56
CA PHE A 85 -2.14 -3.53 2.15
C PHE A 85 -3.45 -4.20 1.71
N GLY A 86 -4.28 -3.49 0.93
CA GLY A 86 -5.59 -4.00 0.47
C GLY A 86 -6.67 -4.09 1.56
N ALA A 87 -6.37 -3.62 2.77
CA ALA A 87 -7.27 -3.60 3.91
C ALA A 87 -7.81 -2.18 4.18
N SER A 88 -8.66 -2.05 5.19
CA SER A 88 -9.17 -0.78 5.72
C SER A 88 -9.40 -0.90 7.24
N ILE A 89 -9.89 0.18 7.88
CA ILE A 89 -10.39 0.22 9.27
C ILE A 89 -11.32 -0.97 9.56
N TYR A 90 -12.07 -1.44 8.56
CA TYR A 90 -12.95 -2.61 8.68
C TYR A 90 -12.25 -3.81 9.33
N SER A 91 -10.97 -4.01 9.04
CA SER A 91 -10.17 -5.13 9.59
C SER A 91 -10.01 -5.05 11.11
N TRP A 92 -10.11 -3.84 11.67
CA TRP A 92 -9.97 -3.56 13.10
C TRP A 92 -11.32 -3.43 13.82
N ASN A 93 -12.44 -3.27 13.11
CA ASN A 93 -13.77 -3.01 13.71
C ASN A 93 -14.09 -3.91 14.90
N ARG A 94 -13.82 -5.22 14.79
CA ARG A 94 -14.15 -6.20 15.84
C ARG A 94 -13.32 -6.04 17.11
N VAL A 95 -12.12 -5.47 17.03
CA VAL A 95 -11.19 -5.36 18.17
C VAL A 95 -11.13 -3.97 18.77
N MET A 96 -11.51 -2.92 18.05
CA MET A 96 -11.38 -1.55 18.55
C MET A 96 -12.17 -1.31 19.85
N LYS A 97 -13.46 -1.68 19.90
CA LYS A 97 -14.30 -1.54 21.11
C LYS A 97 -13.76 -2.38 22.29
N PRO A 98 -13.50 -3.70 22.15
CA PRO A 98 -12.90 -4.49 23.22
C PRO A 98 -11.56 -3.95 23.71
N LEU A 99 -10.69 -3.48 22.81
CA LEU A 99 -9.40 -2.91 23.17
C LEU A 99 -9.57 -1.63 23.99
N ALA A 100 -10.46 -0.73 23.59
CA ALA A 100 -10.75 0.49 24.35
C ALA A 100 -11.24 0.15 25.77
N GLN A 101 -12.18 -0.80 25.90
CA GLN A 101 -12.72 -1.24 27.20
C GLN A 101 -11.66 -1.85 28.12
N VAL A 102 -10.82 -2.76 27.60
CA VAL A 102 -9.83 -3.47 28.41
C VAL A 102 -8.70 -2.54 28.85
N THR A 103 -8.30 -1.61 27.98
CA THR A 103 -7.18 -0.69 28.24
C THR A 103 -7.63 0.56 29.00
N GLY A 104 -8.92 0.89 28.96
CA GLY A 104 -9.44 2.16 29.47
C GLY A 104 -8.90 3.37 28.70
N SER A 105 -8.43 3.18 27.46
CA SER A 105 -7.80 4.21 26.63
C SER A 105 -8.52 4.37 25.29
N LYS A 106 -8.30 5.50 24.62
CA LYS A 106 -8.82 5.74 23.27
C LYS A 106 -8.15 4.79 22.27
N VAL A 107 -8.95 4.22 21.37
CA VAL A 107 -8.46 3.40 20.26
C VAL A 107 -8.93 4.03 18.96
N LEU A 108 -7.98 4.43 18.12
CA LEU A 108 -8.21 5.04 16.83
C LEU A 108 -7.70 4.14 15.71
N ALA A 109 -8.43 4.05 14.62
CA ALA A 109 -7.95 3.47 13.37
C ALA A 109 -8.30 4.43 12.23
N PHE A 110 -7.42 4.53 11.24
CA PHE A 110 -7.66 5.37 10.06
C PHE A 110 -7.33 4.62 8.77
N ASP A 111 -8.01 5.01 7.69
CA ASP A 111 -7.76 4.49 6.36
C ASP A 111 -6.64 5.30 5.72
N ARG A 112 -5.54 4.63 5.36
CA ARG A 112 -4.44 5.29 4.63
C ARG A 112 -4.93 5.69 3.22
N PRO A 113 -4.32 6.71 2.59
CA PRO A 113 -4.67 7.08 1.23
C PRO A 113 -4.66 5.89 0.27
N ALA A 114 -5.61 5.90 -0.66
CA ALA A 114 -5.98 4.79 -1.56
C ALA A 114 -6.79 3.63 -0.97
N PHE A 115 -7.07 3.62 0.34
CA PHE A 115 -7.82 2.55 0.99
C PHE A 115 -9.09 3.06 1.67
N GLY A 116 -10.05 2.14 1.86
CA GLY A 116 -11.32 2.40 2.52
C GLY A 116 -12.04 3.64 1.99
N LEU A 117 -12.51 4.50 2.90
CA LEU A 117 -13.28 5.69 2.57
C LEU A 117 -12.43 6.98 2.50
N THR A 118 -11.12 6.88 2.68
CA THR A 118 -10.22 8.05 2.52
C THR A 118 -10.21 8.54 1.08
N SER A 119 -10.31 9.87 0.91
CA SER A 119 -10.42 10.48 -0.41
C SER A 119 -9.18 10.23 -1.29
N ARG A 120 -9.39 10.23 -2.60
CA ARG A 120 -8.35 9.97 -3.60
C ARG A 120 -8.02 11.27 -4.34
N LEU A 121 -6.82 11.80 -4.11
CA LEU A 121 -6.34 12.94 -4.87
C LEU A 121 -5.89 12.51 -6.26
N ASN A 122 -6.46 13.16 -7.28
CA ASN A 122 -6.09 13.01 -8.67
C ASN A 122 -5.13 14.15 -9.06
N HIS A 123 -3.81 13.90 -8.99
CA HIS A 123 -2.79 14.89 -9.38
C HIS A 123 -2.81 15.30 -10.87
N VAL A 124 -3.71 14.74 -11.67
CA VAL A 124 -3.76 14.95 -13.14
C VAL A 124 -4.35 16.32 -13.52
N ASN A 125 -5.02 17.02 -12.60
CA ASN A 125 -5.68 18.30 -12.92
C ASN A 125 -5.04 19.53 -12.27
N ASP A 126 -4.10 19.36 -11.33
CA ASP A 126 -3.44 20.44 -10.59
C ASP A 126 -2.02 20.76 -11.09
N SER A 127 -1.70 20.37 -12.33
CA SER A 127 -0.60 20.98 -13.07
C SER A 127 -0.99 22.39 -13.54
N SER A 128 -1.42 23.22 -12.59
CA SER A 128 -1.31 24.68 -12.68
C SER A 128 0.19 24.98 -12.72
N GLN A 129 0.61 25.75 -13.72
CA GLN A 129 1.98 26.17 -13.95
C GLN A 129 2.61 26.70 -12.66
N GLY A 130 3.46 25.90 -12.03
CA GLY A 130 4.24 26.26 -10.85
C GLY A 130 5.63 25.65 -10.99
N SER A 131 6.64 26.42 -10.61
CA SER A 131 8.07 26.09 -10.72
C SER A 131 8.43 24.68 -10.21
N GLU A 132 9.52 24.13 -10.75
CA GLU A 132 10.05 22.77 -10.50
C GLU A 132 10.19 22.36 -9.02
N ASP A 133 10.18 23.34 -8.08
CA ASP A 133 10.30 23.15 -6.64
C ASP A 133 8.98 22.86 -5.90
N THR A 134 7.83 22.89 -6.59
CA THR A 134 6.50 22.72 -5.96
C THR A 134 5.81 21.42 -6.36
N ARG A 135 6.56 20.30 -6.36
CA ARG A 135 5.91 18.99 -6.56
C ARG A 135 4.92 18.72 -5.42
N PRO A 136 3.64 18.46 -5.71
CA PRO A 136 2.66 18.21 -4.66
C PRO A 136 3.07 16.99 -3.85
N PHE A 137 2.98 17.10 -2.52
CA PHE A 137 3.32 16.02 -1.59
C PHE A 137 2.51 14.76 -1.94
N ASN A 138 3.18 13.67 -2.28
CA ASN A 138 2.52 12.46 -2.75
C ASN A 138 1.77 11.77 -1.59
N PRO A 139 0.42 11.74 -1.60
CA PRO A 139 -0.37 11.16 -0.53
C PRO A 139 -0.27 9.63 -0.46
N TYR A 140 0.16 8.99 -1.55
CA TYR A 140 0.33 7.55 -1.62
C TYR A 140 1.72 7.08 -1.18
N SER A 141 2.55 7.99 -0.65
CA SER A 141 3.89 7.67 -0.17
C SER A 141 3.89 7.07 1.24
N MET A 142 4.96 6.33 1.57
CA MET A 142 5.20 5.85 2.93
C MET A 142 5.32 7.03 3.92
N VAL A 143 6.01 8.09 3.51
CA VAL A 143 6.18 9.31 4.31
C VAL A 143 4.84 9.93 4.68
N PHE A 144 3.89 10.02 3.74
CA PHE A 144 2.54 10.50 4.07
C PHE A 144 1.88 9.63 5.14
N SER A 145 1.96 8.30 5.00
CA SER A 145 1.36 7.37 5.95
C SER A 145 1.96 7.53 7.36
N VAL A 146 3.27 7.75 7.45
CA VAL A 146 3.98 8.02 8.71
C VAL A 146 3.53 9.34 9.31
N LEU A 147 3.53 10.42 8.53
CA LEU A 147 3.10 11.73 9.02
C LEU A 147 1.63 11.75 9.42
N ALA A 148 0.77 10.99 8.74
CA ALA A 148 -0.63 10.83 9.13
C ALA A 148 -0.75 10.08 10.47
N ALA A 149 0.04 9.03 10.70
CA ALA A 149 0.07 8.33 11.98
C ALA A 149 0.49 9.26 13.13
N LEU A 150 1.53 10.09 12.93
CA LEU A 150 1.98 11.09 13.91
C LEU A 150 0.93 12.18 14.12
N TYR A 151 0.30 12.68 13.05
CA TYR A 151 -0.80 13.62 13.13
C TYR A 151 -1.93 13.11 14.01
N PHE A 152 -2.27 11.82 13.95
CA PHE A 152 -3.30 11.26 14.82
C PHE A 152 -2.91 11.20 16.30
N ILE A 153 -1.62 11.24 16.64
CA ILE A 153 -1.17 11.37 18.04
C ILE A 153 -1.51 12.79 18.55
N ASP A 154 -1.26 13.81 17.73
CA ASP A 154 -1.63 15.21 18.02
C ASP A 154 -3.15 15.39 18.04
N PHE A 155 -3.87 14.78 17.08
CA PHE A 155 -5.33 14.79 17.00
C PHE A 155 -5.99 14.26 18.27
N LEU A 156 -5.40 13.24 18.88
CA LEU A 156 -5.87 12.67 20.14
C LEU A 156 -5.50 13.52 21.37
N ALA A 157 -4.79 14.65 21.16
CA ALA A 157 -4.29 15.56 22.19
C ALA A 157 -3.41 14.84 23.23
N THR A 158 -2.51 13.98 22.75
CA THR A 158 -1.60 13.19 23.60
C THR A 158 -0.14 13.38 23.23
N GLU A 159 0.75 13.28 24.23
CA GLU A 159 2.19 13.32 23.99
C GLU A 159 2.68 12.05 23.26
N LYS A 160 2.13 10.88 23.62
CA LYS A 160 2.53 9.58 23.08
C LYS A 160 1.35 8.69 22.77
N ALA A 161 1.52 7.80 21.78
CA ALA A 161 0.59 6.73 21.47
C ALA A 161 1.30 5.38 21.31
N ILE A 162 0.53 4.29 21.44
CA ILE A 162 0.95 2.94 21.04
C ILE A 162 0.56 2.74 19.58
N LEU A 163 1.52 2.41 18.72
CA LEU A 163 1.25 2.12 17.32
C LEU A 163 1.10 0.61 17.12
N VAL A 164 -0.05 0.18 16.61
CA VAL A 164 -0.34 -1.23 16.34
C VAL A 164 -0.45 -1.43 14.82
N GLY A 165 0.53 -2.09 14.22
CA GLY A 165 0.57 -2.27 12.77
C GLY A 165 0.37 -3.72 12.35
N HIS A 166 -0.54 -3.96 11.40
CA HIS A 166 -0.71 -5.26 10.74
C HIS A 166 -0.07 -5.27 9.34
N SER A 167 0.76 -6.27 9.03
CA SER A 167 1.38 -6.44 7.70
C SER A 167 2.08 -5.17 7.20
N ALA A 168 1.64 -4.55 6.10
CA ALA A 168 2.19 -3.28 5.61
C ALA A 168 2.00 -2.10 6.59
N GLY A 169 1.01 -2.17 7.48
CA GLY A 169 0.83 -1.19 8.56
C GLY A 169 1.92 -1.29 9.64
N SER A 170 2.57 -2.46 9.77
CA SER A 170 3.73 -2.64 10.65
C SER A 170 4.92 -1.79 10.19
N LEU A 171 5.14 -1.65 8.88
CA LEU A 171 6.20 -0.78 8.36
C LEU A 171 5.92 0.67 8.73
N VAL A 172 4.68 1.13 8.56
CA VAL A 172 4.28 2.49 8.95
C VAL A 172 4.53 2.73 10.44
N ALA A 173 4.20 1.77 11.30
CA ALA A 173 4.42 1.88 12.75
C ALA A 173 5.91 2.02 13.10
N VAL A 174 6.76 1.22 12.46
CA VAL A 174 8.21 1.23 12.70
C VAL A 174 8.86 2.50 12.15
N GLU A 175 8.50 2.92 10.93
CA GLU A 175 9.01 4.16 10.36
C GLU A 175 8.55 5.38 11.18
N ALA A 176 7.32 5.40 11.69
CA ALA A 176 6.85 6.45 12.59
C ALA A 176 7.63 6.49 13.92
N TYR A 177 8.03 5.33 14.46
CA TYR A 177 8.92 5.26 15.60
C TYR A 177 10.31 5.83 15.30
N PHE A 178 10.87 5.56 14.12
CA PHE A 178 12.17 6.13 13.73
C PHE A 178 12.10 7.63 13.43
N GLU A 179 10.98 8.11 12.91
CA GLU A 179 10.75 9.54 12.62
C GLU A 179 10.60 10.36 13.90
N ALA A 180 9.83 9.88 14.88
CA ALA A 180 9.52 10.60 16.12
C ALA A 180 9.43 9.64 17.32
N PRO A 181 10.57 9.08 17.79
CA PRO A 181 10.59 8.07 18.85
C PRO A 181 10.01 8.59 20.18
N GLU A 182 10.14 9.89 20.44
CA GLU A 182 9.56 10.57 21.60
C GLU A 182 8.03 10.62 21.58
N ARG A 183 7.39 10.39 20.43
CA ARG A 183 5.92 10.35 20.27
C ARG A 183 5.35 8.94 20.34
N VAL A 184 6.19 7.91 20.32
CA VAL A 184 5.73 6.51 20.26
C VAL A 184 6.07 5.79 21.57
N ALA A 185 5.05 5.49 22.37
CA ALA A 185 5.22 4.81 23.66
C ALA A 185 5.60 3.34 23.50
N ALA A 186 5.02 2.67 22.50
CA ALA A 186 5.31 1.30 22.14
C ALA A 186 4.87 1.01 20.70
N VAL A 187 5.47 -0.02 20.10
CA VAL A 187 5.10 -0.53 18.78
C VAL A 187 4.68 -2.00 18.92
N ILE A 188 3.48 -2.34 18.43
CA ILE A 188 2.95 -3.71 18.40
C ILE A 188 2.83 -4.14 16.94
N LEU A 189 3.47 -5.26 16.60
CA LEU A 189 3.56 -5.76 15.23
C LEU A 189 2.75 -7.05 15.07
N VAL A 190 1.72 -7.03 14.22
CA VAL A 190 0.88 -8.18 13.90
C VAL A 190 1.22 -8.67 12.50
N ALA A 191 1.79 -9.87 12.39
CA ALA A 191 2.23 -10.45 11.12
C ALA A 191 3.01 -9.44 10.24
N PRO A 192 4.10 -8.84 10.76
CA PRO A 192 4.78 -7.73 10.09
C PRO A 192 5.36 -8.16 8.74
N ALA A 193 5.15 -7.33 7.72
CA ALA A 193 5.77 -7.50 6.41
C ALA A 193 7.23 -7.00 6.39
N ILE A 194 7.95 -7.19 7.49
CA ILE A 194 9.32 -6.70 7.72
C ILE A 194 10.27 -7.89 7.56
N LEU A 195 11.28 -7.74 6.70
CA LEU A 195 12.34 -8.73 6.60
C LEU A 195 13.39 -8.45 7.68
N ALA A 196 13.46 -9.30 8.71
CA ALA A 196 14.54 -9.24 9.68
C ALA A 196 15.87 -9.66 9.00
N PRO A 197 16.98 -8.95 9.21
CA PRO A 197 18.29 -9.43 8.78
C PRO A 197 18.59 -10.75 9.50
N LEU A 198 18.77 -11.83 8.74
CA LEU A 198 19.22 -13.12 9.25
C LEU A 198 20.70 -13.03 9.65
N ASN A 199 20.98 -12.44 10.81
CA ASN A 199 22.28 -12.59 11.43
C ASN A 199 22.29 -13.92 12.17
N SER A 200 22.59 -15.02 11.48
CA SER A 200 23.03 -16.25 12.14
C SER A 200 24.42 -16.00 12.72
N CYS A 201 24.48 -15.55 13.97
CA CYS A 201 25.75 -15.53 14.70
C CYS A 201 26.06 -16.99 15.11
N PRO A 202 27.20 -17.58 14.70
CA PRO A 202 27.64 -18.84 15.28
C PRO A 202 27.85 -18.62 16.77
N VAL A 203 27.15 -19.39 17.61
CA VAL A 203 27.41 -19.43 19.04
C VAL A 203 28.81 -20.02 19.24
N ALA A 204 29.81 -19.14 19.29
CA ALA A 204 31.13 -19.50 19.78
C ALA A 204 30.99 -19.73 21.29
N LYS A 205 31.33 -20.94 21.74
CA LYS A 205 31.44 -21.27 23.16
C LYS A 205 32.57 -20.45 23.75
N ASP A 206 32.25 -19.54 24.65
CA ASP A 206 33.23 -18.81 25.45
C ASP A 206 33.99 -19.77 26.38
N ASN A 207 35.32 -19.75 26.30
CA ASN A 207 36.21 -20.09 27.41
C ASN A 207 36.96 -18.80 27.80
N PRO A 208 37.02 -18.43 29.09
CA PRO A 208 37.64 -17.17 29.50
C PRO A 208 39.14 -17.36 29.72
N SER A 209 39.97 -16.60 29.02
CA SER A 209 41.37 -16.38 29.41
C SER A 209 41.97 -15.11 28.79
N GLY A 210 42.10 -14.06 29.61
CA GLY A 210 43.36 -13.34 29.81
C GLY A 210 43.89 -12.32 28.78
N LYS A 211 43.85 -11.05 29.21
CA LYS A 211 44.84 -9.95 29.04
C LYS A 211 44.91 -9.11 27.73
N SER A 212 44.38 -7.89 27.87
CA SER A 212 45.00 -6.55 27.66
C SER A 212 46.13 -6.33 26.63
N ASN A 213 45.95 -5.37 25.70
CA ASN A 213 46.61 -4.04 25.74
C ASN A 213 46.12 -3.12 24.60
N GLN A 214 46.19 -1.80 24.85
CA GLN A 214 45.85 -0.65 24.01
C GLN A 214 46.73 -0.50 22.77
N THR A 215 46.21 0.11 21.68
CA THR A 215 46.82 1.24 20.95
C THR A 215 45.76 2.04 20.16
N GLU A 216 45.94 3.36 20.11
CA GLU A 216 45.21 4.40 19.36
C GLU A 216 45.13 4.22 17.82
N GLY A 217 44.12 4.89 17.24
CA GLY A 217 44.23 5.58 15.95
C GLY A 217 43.62 4.87 14.74
N ASP A 218 42.39 5.25 14.35
CA ASP A 218 42.13 5.97 13.10
C ASP A 218 40.62 6.20 12.91
N ASP A 219 40.29 7.44 12.57
CA ASP A 219 38.97 7.86 12.10
C ASP A 219 38.60 7.09 10.83
N LEU A 220 37.53 6.31 10.87
CA LEU A 220 36.81 5.88 9.67
C LEU A 220 35.31 6.05 9.88
N GLU A 221 34.89 7.25 9.48
CA GLU A 221 33.58 7.65 8.98
C GLU A 221 32.79 6.48 8.36
N VAL A 222 31.75 6.04 9.06
CA VAL A 222 30.81 5.01 8.56
C VAL A 222 29.87 5.66 7.54
N ASN A 223 30.33 5.74 6.29
CA ASN A 223 29.46 5.95 5.14
C ASN A 223 29.13 4.60 4.49
N SER A 224 27.99 4.02 4.86
CA SER A 224 27.47 2.81 4.18
C SER A 224 25.94 2.76 4.28
N LYS A 225 25.27 3.79 3.76
CA LYS A 225 23.79 3.83 3.65
C LYS A 225 23.26 3.46 2.25
N GLY A 226 24.12 3.00 1.33
CA GLY A 226 23.80 2.92 -0.11
C GLY A 226 23.69 1.55 -0.79
N ASN A 227 24.25 0.46 -0.24
CA ASN A 227 24.54 -0.72 -1.10
C ASN A 227 23.70 -1.98 -0.90
N TRP A 228 22.81 -2.04 0.10
CA TRP A 228 22.07 -3.28 0.35
C TRP A 228 20.71 -3.33 -0.36
N PHE A 229 20.03 -2.19 -0.54
CA PHE A 229 18.81 -2.09 -1.36
C PHE A 229 19.10 -2.45 -2.82
N THR A 230 20.24 -2.04 -3.36
CA THR A 230 20.66 -2.42 -4.72
C THR A 230 20.88 -3.93 -4.83
N THR A 231 21.34 -4.58 -3.75
CA THR A 231 21.50 -6.04 -3.70
C THR A 231 20.14 -6.76 -3.72
N VAL A 232 19.16 -6.30 -2.94
CA VAL A 232 17.79 -6.86 -2.94
C VAL A 232 17.08 -6.61 -4.27
N VAL A 233 17.18 -5.38 -4.80
CA VAL A 233 16.67 -5.04 -6.13
C VAL A 233 17.35 -5.89 -7.20
N SER A 234 18.64 -6.22 -7.06
CA SER A 234 19.33 -7.12 -7.98
C SER A 234 18.82 -8.56 -7.90
N ILE A 235 18.42 -9.04 -6.71
CA ILE A 235 17.85 -10.39 -6.54
C ILE A 235 16.43 -10.44 -7.12
N LEU A 236 15.59 -9.43 -6.86
CA LEU A 236 14.26 -9.33 -7.43
C LEU A 236 14.31 -9.18 -8.96
N SER A 237 15.28 -8.41 -9.46
CA SER A 237 15.55 -8.25 -10.88
C SER A 237 16.01 -9.57 -11.51
N LYS A 238 16.86 -10.35 -10.83
CA LYS A 238 17.22 -11.70 -11.30
C LYS A 238 16.01 -12.63 -11.35
N LEU A 239 15.14 -12.60 -10.35
CA LEU A 239 13.91 -13.40 -10.32
C LEU A 239 12.93 -12.99 -11.44
N SER A 240 12.77 -11.69 -11.69
CA SER A 240 11.94 -11.18 -12.78
C SER A 240 12.53 -11.50 -14.16
N GLN A 241 13.86 -11.49 -14.29
CA GLN A 241 14.54 -11.96 -15.49
C GLN A 241 14.32 -13.45 -15.74
N TYR A 242 14.37 -14.30 -14.71
CA TYR A 242 14.05 -15.73 -14.85
C TYR A 242 12.60 -15.94 -15.27
N LEU A 243 11.65 -15.22 -14.66
CA LEU A 243 10.23 -15.33 -15.01
C LEU A 243 9.96 -14.82 -16.43
N GLY A 244 10.60 -13.71 -16.82
CA GLY A 244 10.54 -13.17 -18.18
C GLY A 244 11.16 -14.11 -19.22
N GLN A 245 12.30 -14.73 -18.92
CA GLN A 245 12.92 -15.73 -19.78
C GLN A 245 12.05 -16.99 -19.93
N ALA A 246 11.42 -17.46 -18.85
CA ALA A 246 10.50 -18.59 -18.89
C ALA A 246 9.27 -18.26 -19.76
N ILE A 247 8.67 -17.08 -19.58
CA ILE A 247 7.55 -16.61 -20.41
C ILE A 247 7.98 -16.49 -21.88
N MET A 248 9.16 -15.94 -22.15
CA MET A 248 9.66 -15.78 -23.52
C MET A 248 9.98 -17.13 -24.19
N GLN A 249 10.47 -18.12 -23.43
CA GLN A 249 10.65 -19.49 -23.92
C GLN A 249 9.31 -20.16 -24.24
N LEU A 250 8.29 -19.98 -23.40
CA LEU A 250 6.95 -20.51 -23.65
C LEU A 250 6.30 -19.86 -24.88
N VAL A 251 6.40 -18.53 -25.01
CA VAL A 251 5.87 -17.80 -26.17
C VAL A 251 6.59 -18.20 -27.45
N LYS A 252 7.92 -18.36 -27.40
CA LYS A 252 8.70 -18.83 -28.55
C LYS A 252 8.33 -20.26 -28.95
N GLY A 253 8.22 -21.18 -27.98
CA GLY A 253 7.78 -22.55 -28.23
C GLY A 253 6.36 -22.63 -28.81
N MET A 254 5.45 -21.78 -28.32
CA MET A 254 4.08 -21.68 -28.85
C MET A 254 4.07 -21.10 -30.27
N GLY A 255 4.91 -20.10 -30.55
CA GLY A 255 5.10 -19.54 -31.89
C GLY A 255 5.64 -20.57 -32.89
N ASP A 256 6.65 -21.36 -32.49
CA ASP A 256 7.23 -22.42 -33.33
C ASP A 256 6.21 -23.54 -33.60
N MET A 257 5.40 -23.89 -32.60
CA MET A 257 4.30 -24.85 -32.76
C MET A 257 3.23 -24.33 -33.73
N ILE A 258 2.79 -23.06 -33.58
CA ILE A 258 1.81 -22.44 -34.48
C ILE A 258 2.36 -22.36 -35.91
N ASN A 259 3.63 -21.96 -36.09
CA ASN A 259 4.27 -21.90 -37.41
C ASN A 259 4.38 -23.30 -38.05
N SER A 260 4.68 -24.33 -37.25
CA SER A 260 4.72 -25.73 -37.71
C SER A 260 3.34 -26.22 -38.14
N LEU A 261 2.29 -25.94 -37.36
CA LEU A 261 0.91 -26.27 -37.70
C LEU A 261 0.48 -25.50 -38.95
N TYR A 262 0.74 -24.19 -39.03
CA TYR A 262 0.42 -23.37 -40.19
C TYR A 262 1.10 -23.91 -41.45
N LYS A 263 2.41 -24.19 -41.43
CA LYS A 263 3.13 -24.77 -42.57
C LYS A 263 2.59 -26.13 -42.98
N LYS A 264 2.28 -27.02 -42.03
CA LYS A 264 1.70 -28.33 -42.32
C LYS A 264 0.31 -28.22 -42.93
N THR A 265 -0.55 -27.37 -42.38
CA THR A 265 -1.93 -27.19 -42.84
C THR A 265 -1.98 -26.48 -44.19
N LEU A 266 -1.17 -25.43 -44.37
CA LEU A 266 -1.03 -24.72 -45.65
C LEU A 266 -0.44 -25.62 -46.74
N SER A 267 0.58 -26.42 -46.42
CA SER A 267 1.15 -27.41 -47.36
C SER A 267 0.12 -28.48 -47.74
N ALA A 268 -0.65 -28.99 -46.78
CA ALA A 268 -1.73 -29.95 -47.05
C ALA A 268 -2.83 -29.33 -47.92
N PHE A 269 -3.18 -28.06 -47.69
CA PHE A 269 -4.15 -27.33 -48.50
C PHE A 269 -3.65 -27.09 -49.92
N LEU A 270 -2.41 -26.65 -50.10
CA LEU A 270 -1.81 -26.43 -51.43
C LEU A 270 -1.64 -27.73 -52.23
N ARG A 271 -1.52 -28.87 -51.56
CA ARG A 271 -1.49 -30.21 -52.19
C ARG A 271 -2.88 -30.81 -52.41
N SER A 272 -3.93 -30.20 -51.89
CA SER A 272 -5.32 -30.64 -52.09
C SER A 272 -5.80 -30.25 -53.48
N THR A 273 -6.74 -31.04 -54.03
CA THR A 273 -7.44 -30.74 -55.28
C THR A 273 -8.10 -29.35 -55.24
N ILE A 274 -8.66 -28.95 -54.09
CA ILE A 274 -9.27 -27.62 -53.90
C ILE A 274 -8.23 -26.50 -53.99
N GLY A 275 -7.06 -26.67 -53.36
CA GLY A 275 -5.99 -25.68 -53.38
C GLY A 275 -5.38 -25.51 -54.78
N ILE A 276 -5.16 -26.62 -55.49
CA ILE A 276 -4.69 -26.60 -56.88
C ILE A 276 -5.70 -25.89 -57.78
N MET A 277 -6.99 -26.20 -57.65
CA MET A 277 -8.05 -25.52 -58.41
C MET A 277 -8.04 -24.00 -58.20
N LEU A 278 -7.91 -23.54 -56.95
CA LEU A 278 -7.86 -22.11 -56.63
C LEU A 278 -6.66 -21.38 -57.26
N VAL A 279 -5.47 -21.96 -57.18
CA VAL A 279 -4.26 -21.40 -57.80
C VAL A 279 -4.43 -21.35 -59.32
N CYS A 280 -4.94 -22.42 -59.94
CA CYS A 280 -5.23 -22.46 -61.37
C CYS A 280 -6.27 -21.39 -61.78
N THR A 281 -7.34 -21.18 -61.00
CA THR A 281 -8.33 -20.13 -61.29
C THR A 281 -7.75 -18.73 -61.17
N LEU A 282 -6.90 -18.46 -60.16
CA LEU A 282 -6.23 -17.16 -60.01
C LEU A 282 -5.28 -16.88 -61.18
N PHE A 283 -4.55 -17.89 -61.65
CA PHE A 283 -3.69 -17.78 -62.83
C PHE A 283 -4.51 -17.46 -64.09
N TRP A 284 -5.66 -18.13 -64.27
CA TRP A 284 -6.59 -17.88 -65.36
C TRP A 284 -7.18 -16.46 -65.33
N ILE A 285 -7.58 -15.97 -64.14
CA ILE A 285 -8.10 -14.61 -63.96
C ILE A 285 -7.00 -13.59 -64.29
N PHE A 286 -5.77 -13.81 -63.83
CA PHE A 286 -4.65 -12.90 -64.09
C PHE A 286 -4.30 -12.85 -65.59
N GLN A 287 -4.30 -14.00 -66.26
CA GLN A 287 -4.07 -14.10 -67.70
C GLN A 287 -5.23 -13.53 -68.54
N SER A 288 -6.41 -13.37 -67.96
CA SER A 288 -7.57 -12.74 -68.60
C SER A 288 -7.63 -11.22 -68.40
N ILE A 289 -6.82 -10.66 -67.48
CA ILE A 289 -6.78 -9.23 -67.15
C ILE A 289 -5.58 -8.53 -67.84
N CYS A 290 -4.51 -9.27 -68.15
CA CYS A 290 -3.40 -8.81 -69.01
C CYS A 290 -3.69 -9.05 -70.49
#